data_AF-A0AAU8G626-F1
#
_entry.id   AF-A0AAU8G626-F1
#
_cell.length_a   1.000
_cell.length_b   1.000
_cell.length_c   1.000
_cell.angle_alpha   90.00
_cell.angle_beta   90.00
_cell.angle_gamma   90.00
#
_symmetry.space_group_name_H-M   'P 1'
#
loop_
_entity.id
_entity.type
_entity.pdbx_description
1 polymer ?
#
loop_
_entity_poly.entity_id
_entity_poly.type
_entity_poly.pdbx_seq_one_letter_code
_entity_poly.pdbx_strand_id
1 'polypeptide(L)'
;MSSDPGERRAPAWGTAPEAGPAPTSASTPAAAPGPAPGGDPHAGTDGGSGEPATGSGHRRRWSWTTAALVAATLGVLLVVAVLATEAVTARRGWAHVGGLYAVAGAAVVAVGAVVWWRGTRGVVGATRALVALLAGTVVLTAWVTVDVMTAGGPGYGPGSSLRGYPFGGGYDEGPEIGAASDRVWYGESVRYADGLVVAVSAPQPYTPTEDATKREDDYPHAVRLRVRVTNGTGQEIDPDGLELQPVSGGLVARTVYDYAPEVLLDEPDTIARGTSAEWDLVYNVYDPEDVVVGVEPTWANYAVAVFSW
;
A
#
# COMPACT_ATOMS: atom_id res chain seq x y z
N MET A 1 23.39 -45.09 43.64
CA MET A 1 24.00 -43.76 43.77
C MET A 1 23.23 -42.86 42.84
N SER A 2 22.27 -42.12 43.41
CA SER A 2 21.43 -41.16 42.69
C SER A 2 22.21 -39.88 42.51
N SER A 3 22.27 -39.41 41.26
CA SER A 3 22.84 -38.10 40.94
C SER A 3 21.69 -37.15 40.67
N ASP A 4 21.57 -36.20 41.58
CA ASP A 4 20.69 -35.04 41.62
C ASP A 4 20.97 -34.10 40.41
N PRO A 5 19.98 -33.76 39.57
CA PRO A 5 20.16 -32.76 38.53
C PRO A 5 19.99 -31.36 39.16
N GLY A 6 21.10 -30.66 39.29
CA GLY A 6 21.16 -29.30 39.83
C GLY A 6 20.23 -28.31 39.11
N GLU A 7 19.47 -27.59 39.93
CA GLU A 7 18.76 -26.36 39.60
C GLU A 7 19.64 -25.40 38.81
N ARG A 8 19.33 -25.20 37.52
CA ARG A 8 19.83 -24.04 36.78
C ARG A 8 18.95 -22.85 37.14
N ARG A 9 19.53 -21.92 37.90
CA ARG A 9 18.97 -20.60 38.17
C ARG A 9 18.69 -19.89 36.84
N ALA A 10 17.44 -19.47 36.64
CA ALA A 10 17.07 -18.56 35.58
C ALA A 10 17.84 -17.23 35.70
N PRO A 11 18.36 -16.64 34.62
CA PRO A 11 18.87 -15.28 34.66
C PRO A 11 17.71 -14.30 34.83
N ALA A 12 17.72 -13.58 35.96
CA ALA A 12 16.85 -12.44 36.19
C ALA A 12 17.31 -11.28 35.29
N TRP A 13 16.64 -11.08 34.17
CA TRP A 13 16.77 -9.86 33.37
C TRP A 13 15.71 -8.84 33.79
N GLY A 14 16.20 -7.62 34.02
CA GLY A 14 15.52 -6.57 34.76
C GLY A 14 14.39 -5.89 34.01
N THR A 15 13.53 -5.29 34.83
CA THR A 15 12.47 -4.34 34.49
C THR A 15 12.97 -3.21 33.58
N ALA A 16 12.23 -2.96 32.51
CA ALA A 16 12.38 -1.81 31.63
C ALA A 16 12.29 -0.48 32.42
N PRO A 17 13.08 0.55 32.07
CA PRO A 17 12.92 1.87 32.66
C PRO A 17 11.62 2.54 32.19
N GLU A 18 10.92 3.15 33.15
CA GLU A 18 9.70 3.95 32.98
C GLU A 18 9.81 4.99 31.87
N ALA A 19 8.76 5.08 31.06
CA ALA A 19 8.54 6.16 30.11
C ALA A 19 8.32 7.49 30.87
N GLY A 20 9.26 8.41 30.71
CA GLY A 20 9.13 9.78 31.21
C GLY A 20 8.09 10.60 30.42
N PRO A 21 7.43 11.58 31.07
CA PRO A 21 6.30 12.31 30.48
C PRO A 21 6.73 13.37 29.44
N ALA A 22 5.88 13.55 28.44
CA ALA A 22 6.00 14.54 27.38
C ALA A 22 5.96 16.00 27.89
N PRO A 23 6.72 16.94 27.31
CA PRO A 23 6.54 18.35 27.61
C PRO A 23 5.42 18.97 26.78
N THR A 24 4.35 19.35 27.47
CA THR A 24 3.38 20.37 27.08
C THR A 24 4.01 21.77 27.13
N SER A 25 3.73 22.62 26.13
CA SER A 25 3.76 24.09 26.29
C SER A 25 2.85 24.79 25.27
N ALA A 26 1.71 25.29 25.76
CA ALA A 26 1.05 26.51 25.29
C ALA A 26 1.84 27.72 25.84
N SER A 27 1.80 28.99 25.40
CA SER A 27 0.71 29.92 25.03
C SER A 27 1.38 31.24 24.53
N THR A 28 1.00 31.89 23.40
CA THR A 28 0.21 33.17 23.27
C THR A 28 0.97 34.49 23.61
N PRO A 29 0.45 35.73 23.36
CA PRO A 29 0.18 36.52 22.13
C PRO A 29 0.98 37.86 22.03
N ALA A 30 0.82 38.65 20.94
CA ALA A 30 0.99 40.11 20.96
C ALA A 30 0.15 40.82 19.88
N ALA A 31 -0.38 42.00 20.21
CA ALA A 31 -1.47 42.71 19.53
C ALA A 31 -1.08 44.14 19.05
N ALA A 32 -1.77 44.58 17.97
CA ALA A 32 -2.19 45.95 17.57
C ALA A 32 -1.11 47.05 17.31
N PRO A 33 -1.42 48.27 16.78
CA PRO A 33 -2.67 48.86 16.24
C PRO A 33 -2.51 49.53 14.83
N GLY A 34 -3.57 49.84 14.07
CA GLY A 34 -4.26 51.14 14.10
C GLY A 34 -4.62 51.68 12.68
N PRO A 35 -5.47 52.73 12.55
CA PRO A 35 -6.37 52.98 11.41
C PRO A 35 -6.12 54.31 10.64
N ALA A 36 -6.77 54.53 9.48
CA ALA A 36 -7.16 55.87 8.98
C ALA A 36 -8.10 55.84 7.73
N PRO A 37 -8.85 56.94 7.47
CA PRO A 37 -10.12 56.95 6.71
C PRO A 37 -10.19 57.95 5.51
N GLY A 38 -11.36 57.99 4.83
CA GLY A 38 -11.85 59.10 3.98
C GLY A 38 -11.77 58.85 2.46
N GLY A 39 -12.69 59.28 1.59
CA GLY A 39 -13.93 60.03 1.72
C GLY A 39 -14.45 60.39 0.31
N ASP A 40 -15.75 60.13 0.08
CA ASP A 40 -16.77 60.79 -0.76
C ASP A 40 -16.44 61.44 -2.15
N PRO A 41 -17.35 62.23 -2.79
CA PRO A 41 -18.22 61.73 -3.86
C PRO A 41 -18.15 62.61 -5.13
N HIS A 42 -18.66 62.16 -6.29
CA HIS A 42 -19.09 63.11 -7.32
C HIS A 42 -20.31 62.64 -8.10
N ALA A 43 -21.35 63.45 -7.98
CA ALA A 43 -22.50 63.52 -8.87
C ALA A 43 -22.13 64.24 -10.17
N GLY A 44 -22.77 63.86 -11.27
CA GLY A 44 -22.71 64.56 -12.55
C GLY A 44 -23.94 64.22 -13.38
N THR A 45 -24.80 65.21 -13.55
CA THR A 45 -26.15 65.17 -14.11
C THR A 45 -26.15 65.31 -15.65
N ASP A 46 -27.25 64.85 -16.23
CA ASP A 46 -27.95 65.35 -17.43
C ASP A 46 -27.47 65.05 -18.85
N GLY A 47 -28.43 64.56 -19.64
CA GLY A 47 -28.79 65.25 -20.89
C GLY A 47 -28.92 64.41 -22.16
N GLY A 48 -30.16 64.05 -22.52
CA GLY A 48 -30.69 64.37 -23.86
C GLY A 48 -30.58 63.38 -25.04
N SER A 49 -31.71 62.72 -25.32
CA SER A 49 -32.43 62.61 -26.62
C SER A 49 -31.76 62.10 -27.92
N GLY A 50 -32.45 61.15 -28.58
CA GLY A 50 -32.40 60.89 -30.03
C GLY A 50 -32.45 59.40 -30.39
N GLU A 51 -33.62 58.75 -30.42
CA GLU A 51 -34.46 58.48 -31.61
C GLU A 51 -34.16 57.09 -32.27
N PRO A 52 -35.17 56.32 -32.73
CA PRO A 52 -35.08 54.87 -32.83
C PRO A 52 -34.71 54.40 -34.24
N ALA A 53 -33.83 53.39 -34.31
CA ALA A 53 -33.62 52.62 -35.53
C ALA A 53 -33.99 51.16 -35.29
N THR A 54 -35.17 50.81 -35.77
CA THR A 54 -35.68 49.45 -35.92
C THR A 54 -34.78 48.66 -36.87
N GLY A 55 -33.85 47.91 -36.29
CA GLY A 55 -33.13 46.84 -36.96
C GLY A 55 -33.35 45.56 -36.19
N SER A 56 -34.41 44.82 -36.51
CA SER A 56 -34.70 43.49 -35.98
C SER A 56 -33.68 42.48 -36.52
N GLY A 57 -32.43 42.61 -36.11
CA GLY A 57 -31.46 41.53 -36.17
C GLY A 57 -31.90 40.51 -35.13
N HIS A 58 -32.31 39.32 -35.56
CA HIS A 58 -32.36 38.13 -34.73
C HIS A 58 -30.94 37.84 -34.22
N ARG A 59 -30.47 38.61 -33.23
CA ARG A 59 -29.35 38.23 -32.38
C ARG A 59 -29.87 37.05 -31.59
N ARG A 60 -29.55 35.86 -32.11
CA ARG A 60 -29.77 34.56 -31.48
C ARG A 60 -29.29 34.70 -30.04
N ARG A 61 -30.23 34.97 -29.13
CA ARG A 61 -29.98 35.09 -27.69
C ARG A 61 -29.58 33.69 -27.28
N TRP A 62 -28.27 33.43 -27.33
CA TRP A 62 -27.70 32.20 -26.83
C TRP A 62 -28.10 32.14 -25.37
N SER A 63 -29.06 31.28 -25.07
CA SER A 63 -29.57 31.18 -23.73
C SER A 63 -28.44 30.62 -22.88
N TRP A 64 -28.14 31.25 -21.75
CA TRP A 64 -27.14 30.76 -20.81
C TRP A 64 -27.39 29.30 -20.39
N THR A 65 -28.64 28.83 -20.52
CA THR A 65 -29.03 27.42 -20.38
C THR A 65 -28.43 26.51 -21.44
N THR A 66 -28.35 26.91 -22.72
CA THR A 66 -27.68 26.09 -23.75
C THR A 66 -26.18 26.06 -23.54
N ALA A 67 -25.55 27.16 -23.10
CA ALA A 67 -24.13 27.18 -22.77
C ALA A 67 -23.80 26.26 -21.58
N ALA A 68 -24.62 26.29 -20.51
CA ALA A 68 -24.44 25.43 -19.35
C ALA A 68 -24.63 23.93 -19.69
N LEU A 69 -25.61 23.62 -20.55
CA LEU A 69 -25.84 22.24 -20.98
C LEU A 69 -24.65 21.74 -21.81
N VAL A 70 -24.16 22.52 -22.78
CA VAL A 70 -22.98 22.16 -23.58
C VAL A 70 -21.75 21.93 -22.71
N ALA A 71 -21.51 22.78 -21.70
CA ALA A 71 -20.39 22.61 -20.78
C ALA A 71 -20.52 21.31 -19.95
N ALA A 72 -21.71 20.97 -19.47
CA ALA A 72 -21.96 19.73 -18.75
C ALA A 72 -21.74 18.50 -19.63
N THR A 73 -22.24 18.52 -20.87
CA THR A 73 -22.05 17.41 -21.82
C THR A 73 -20.57 17.22 -22.17
N LEU A 74 -19.82 18.31 -22.36
CA LEU A 74 -18.37 18.26 -22.58
C LEU A 74 -17.62 17.67 -21.37
N GLY A 75 -18.03 18.03 -20.15
CA GLY A 75 -17.47 17.45 -18.93
C GLY A 75 -17.68 15.93 -18.83
N VAL A 76 -18.90 15.46 -19.13
CA VAL A 76 -19.20 14.02 -19.14
C VAL A 76 -18.40 13.30 -20.23
N LEU A 77 -18.31 13.86 -21.44
CA LEU A 77 -17.54 13.26 -22.53
C LEU A 77 -16.05 13.18 -22.20
N LEU A 78 -15.51 14.17 -21.49
CA LEU A 78 -14.11 14.16 -21.05
C LEU A 78 -13.87 13.05 -20.01
N VAL A 79 -14.78 12.86 -19.05
CA VAL A 79 -14.71 11.73 -18.10
C VAL A 79 -14.78 10.38 -18.82
N VAL A 80 -15.69 10.22 -19.79
CA VAL A 80 -15.80 8.99 -20.58
C VAL A 80 -14.52 8.74 -21.40
N ALA A 81 -13.92 9.77 -21.99
CA ALA A 81 -12.68 9.64 -22.73
C ALA A 81 -11.50 9.21 -21.84
N VAL A 82 -11.40 9.75 -20.62
CA VAL A 82 -10.39 9.34 -19.63
C VAL A 82 -10.60 7.87 -19.23
N LEU A 83 -11.83 7.47 -18.92
CA LEU A 83 -12.15 6.08 -18.58
C LEU A 83 -11.87 5.09 -19.73
N ALA A 84 -12.16 5.48 -20.97
CA ALA A 84 -11.87 4.66 -22.15
C ALA A 84 -10.37 4.50 -22.38
N THR A 85 -9.58 5.56 -22.12
CA THR A 85 -8.12 5.52 -22.25
C THR A 85 -7.53 4.56 -21.21
N GLU A 86 -8.04 4.61 -19.99
CA GLU A 86 -7.63 3.74 -18.88
C GLU A 86 -7.98 2.26 -19.11
N ALA A 87 -9.17 1.99 -19.67
CA ALA A 87 -9.54 0.62 -20.05
C ALA A 87 -8.61 0.03 -21.13
N VAL A 88 -8.02 0.88 -21.98
CA VAL A 88 -7.08 0.45 -23.03
C VAL A 88 -5.65 0.30 -22.48
N THR A 89 -5.21 1.16 -21.56
CA THR A 89 -3.89 1.08 -20.93
C THR A 89 -3.80 -0.07 -19.93
N ALA A 90 -4.86 -0.31 -19.14
CA ALA A 90 -4.94 -1.45 -18.22
C ALA A 90 -4.82 -2.80 -18.95
N ARG A 91 -5.40 -2.92 -20.16
CA ARG A 91 -5.25 -4.12 -21.01
C ARG A 91 -3.84 -4.32 -21.54
N ARG A 92 -2.98 -3.30 -21.50
CA ARG A 92 -1.60 -3.33 -22.00
C ARG A 92 -0.54 -3.43 -20.90
N GLY A 93 -0.94 -3.51 -19.62
CA GLY A 93 -0.01 -3.71 -18.51
C GLY A 93 0.89 -2.51 -18.22
N TRP A 94 0.48 -1.29 -18.57
CA TRP A 94 1.24 -0.07 -18.27
C TRP A 94 0.85 0.46 -16.88
N ALA A 95 1.85 0.80 -16.07
CA ALA A 95 1.68 1.28 -14.70
C ALA A 95 0.71 2.48 -14.62
N HIS A 96 -0.22 2.42 -13.66
CA HIS A 96 -1.24 3.43 -13.44
C HIS A 96 -0.61 4.82 -13.19
N VAL A 97 -0.95 5.80 -14.01
CA VAL A 97 -0.53 7.19 -13.83
C VAL A 97 -1.47 7.84 -12.80
N GLY A 98 -1.29 7.51 -11.53
CA GLY A 98 -2.11 8.03 -10.41
C GLY A 98 -2.22 9.57 -10.36
N GLY A 99 -1.25 10.28 -10.95
CA GLY A 99 -1.23 11.74 -11.00
C GLY A 99 -2.39 12.38 -11.80
N LEU A 100 -2.89 11.71 -12.85
CA LEU A 100 -3.98 12.28 -13.66
C LEU A 100 -5.33 12.29 -12.92
N TYR A 101 -5.52 11.36 -11.99
CA TYR A 101 -6.76 11.21 -11.22
C TYR A 101 -6.92 12.26 -10.13
N ALA A 102 -5.81 12.64 -9.46
CA ALA A 102 -5.81 13.73 -8.50
C ALA A 102 -6.20 15.08 -9.15
N VAL A 103 -5.74 15.30 -10.38
CA VAL A 103 -6.07 16.51 -11.16
C VAL A 103 -7.55 16.52 -11.56
N ALA A 104 -8.10 15.37 -11.98
CA ALA A 104 -9.52 15.25 -12.31
C ALA A 104 -10.42 15.46 -11.07
N GLY A 105 -10.06 14.88 -9.92
CA GLY A 105 -10.78 15.09 -8.66
C GLY A 105 -10.77 16.55 -8.20
N ALA A 106 -9.61 17.20 -8.27
CA ALA A 106 -9.48 18.63 -7.94
C ALA A 106 -10.32 19.51 -8.87
N ALA A 107 -10.38 19.19 -10.18
CA ALA A 107 -11.21 19.93 -11.13
C ALA A 107 -12.72 19.82 -10.83
N VAL A 108 -13.20 18.63 -10.44
CA VAL A 108 -14.61 18.42 -10.07
C VAL A 108 -14.97 19.20 -8.80
N VAL A 109 -14.12 19.16 -7.77
CA VAL A 109 -14.32 19.91 -6.53
C VAL A 109 -14.31 21.42 -6.79
N ALA A 110 -13.36 21.91 -7.61
CA ALA A 110 -13.30 23.32 -7.97
C ALA A 110 -14.55 23.79 -8.72
N VAL A 111 -15.06 22.99 -9.67
CA VAL A 111 -16.31 23.30 -10.38
C VAL A 111 -17.50 23.29 -9.42
N GLY A 112 -17.59 22.31 -8.52
CA GLY A 112 -18.61 22.24 -7.49
C GLY A 112 -18.60 23.47 -6.57
N ALA A 113 -17.41 23.89 -6.12
CA ALA A 113 -17.22 25.07 -5.28
C ALA A 113 -17.62 26.36 -6.01
N VAL A 114 -17.25 26.54 -7.28
CA VAL A 114 -17.63 27.72 -8.08
C VAL A 114 -19.13 27.79 -8.31
N VAL A 115 -19.79 26.65 -8.58
CA VAL A 115 -21.24 26.58 -8.73
C VAL A 115 -21.96 26.91 -7.42
N TRP A 116 -21.43 26.47 -6.28
CA TRP A 116 -21.96 26.79 -4.97
C TRP A 116 -21.79 28.27 -4.62
N TRP A 117 -20.61 28.85 -4.89
CA TRP A 117 -20.30 30.25 -4.62
C TRP A 117 -21.13 31.23 -5.46
N ARG A 118 -21.53 30.85 -6.68
CA ARG A 118 -22.29 31.72 -7.61
C ARG A 118 -23.80 31.77 -7.39
N GLY A 119 -24.29 31.27 -6.26
CA GLY A 119 -25.62 31.64 -5.76
C GLY A 119 -26.77 30.79 -6.29
N THR A 120 -26.89 29.59 -5.74
CA THR A 120 -28.09 28.74 -5.84
C THR A 120 -29.07 29.04 -4.70
N ARG A 121 -29.50 30.30 -4.52
CA ARG A 121 -30.49 30.66 -3.49
C ARG A 121 -31.95 30.53 -3.97
N GLY A 122 -32.30 29.41 -4.62
CA GLY A 122 -33.67 29.13 -5.05
C GLY A 122 -33.92 27.65 -5.35
N VAL A 123 -35.18 27.20 -5.34
CA VAL A 123 -35.64 25.79 -5.43
C VAL A 123 -35.05 25.03 -6.63
N VAL A 124 -34.77 25.72 -7.75
CA VAL A 124 -34.13 25.15 -8.95
C VAL A 124 -32.63 24.85 -8.75
N GLY A 125 -32.00 25.55 -7.80
CA GLY A 125 -30.61 25.31 -7.38
C GLY A 125 -30.45 24.04 -6.54
N ALA A 126 -31.46 23.69 -5.74
CA ALA A 126 -31.47 22.46 -4.95
C ALA A 126 -31.49 21.22 -5.85
N THR A 127 -32.25 21.24 -6.94
CA THR A 127 -32.30 20.12 -7.91
C THR A 127 -30.95 19.92 -8.61
N ARG A 128 -30.24 21.01 -8.92
CA ARG A 128 -28.89 20.93 -9.54
C ARG A 128 -27.82 20.45 -8.57
N ALA A 129 -27.89 20.88 -7.31
CA ALA A 129 -27.02 20.38 -6.26
C ALA A 129 -27.23 18.89 -6.01
N LEU A 130 -28.49 18.42 -6.02
CA LEU A 130 -28.85 17.01 -5.87
C LEU A 130 -28.30 16.15 -7.03
N VAL A 131 -28.43 16.62 -8.27
CA VAL A 131 -27.89 15.90 -9.44
C VAL A 131 -26.36 15.82 -9.39
N ALA A 132 -25.68 16.89 -8.97
CA ALA A 132 -24.23 16.87 -8.79
C ALA A 132 -23.79 15.91 -7.67
N LEU A 133 -24.53 15.88 -6.56
CA LEU A 133 -24.29 14.95 -5.45
C LEU A 133 -24.51 13.50 -5.88
N LEU A 134 -25.60 13.20 -6.58
CA LEU A 134 -25.90 11.86 -7.08
C LEU A 134 -24.87 11.40 -8.12
N ALA A 135 -24.45 12.27 -9.04
CA ALA A 135 -23.39 11.97 -10.00
C ALA A 135 -22.05 11.70 -9.29
N GLY A 136 -21.70 12.51 -8.28
CA GLY A 136 -20.51 12.28 -7.45
C GLY A 136 -20.58 10.96 -6.69
N THR A 137 -21.75 10.62 -6.15
CA THR A 137 -21.97 9.38 -5.39
C THR A 137 -21.85 8.15 -6.30
N VAL A 138 -22.43 8.19 -7.51
CA VAL A 138 -22.33 7.12 -8.51
C VAL A 138 -20.87 6.89 -8.92
N VAL A 139 -20.11 7.96 -9.16
CA VAL A 139 -18.67 7.86 -9.48
C VAL A 139 -17.89 7.24 -8.32
N LEU A 140 -18.20 7.64 -7.08
CA LEU A 140 -17.52 7.15 -5.88
C LEU A 140 -17.89 5.68 -5.57
N THR A 141 -19.14 5.26 -5.78
CA THR A 141 -19.54 3.85 -5.65
C THR A 141 -18.93 2.98 -6.75
N ALA A 142 -18.84 3.49 -7.99
CA ALA A 142 -18.17 2.78 -9.08
C ALA A 142 -16.66 2.60 -8.78
N TRP A 143 -16.03 3.61 -8.17
CA TRP A 143 -14.65 3.59 -7.67
C TRP A 143 -14.43 2.44 -6.67
N VAL A 144 -15.26 2.36 -5.62
CA VAL A 144 -15.15 1.33 -4.57
C VAL A 144 -15.39 -0.08 -5.12
N THR A 145 -16.32 -0.26 -6.07
CA THR A 145 -16.56 -1.59 -6.64
C THR A 145 -15.43 -2.09 -7.54
N VAL A 146 -14.67 -1.21 -8.19
CA VAL A 146 -13.57 -1.62 -9.08
C VAL A 146 -12.32 -2.02 -8.29
N ASP A 147 -12.01 -1.32 -7.19
CA ASP A 147 -10.87 -1.67 -6.34
C ASP A 147 -11.14 -2.92 -5.48
N VAL A 148 -12.37 -3.12 -4.99
CA VAL A 148 -12.69 -4.25 -4.10
C VAL A 148 -12.97 -5.55 -4.87
N MET A 149 -13.50 -5.50 -6.10
CA MET A 149 -13.81 -6.71 -6.88
C MET A 149 -12.68 -7.19 -7.79
N THR A 150 -11.61 -6.42 -7.99
CA THR A 150 -10.45 -6.86 -8.79
C THR A 150 -9.36 -7.57 -7.96
N ALA A 151 -9.47 -7.57 -6.63
CA ALA A 151 -8.65 -8.40 -5.74
C ALA A 151 -9.05 -9.89 -5.74
N GLY A 152 -10.23 -10.24 -6.27
CA GLY A 152 -10.70 -11.62 -6.46
C GLY A 152 -10.30 -12.19 -7.82
N GLY A 153 -9.00 -12.31 -8.10
CA GLY A 153 -8.51 -13.00 -9.30
C GLY A 153 -8.80 -14.51 -9.26
N PRO A 154 -8.99 -15.16 -10.44
CA PRO A 154 -9.37 -16.57 -10.52
C PRO A 154 -8.31 -17.49 -9.90
N GLY A 155 -8.77 -18.48 -9.13
CA GLY A 155 -7.92 -19.44 -8.42
C GLY A 155 -6.84 -20.03 -9.31
N TYR A 156 -5.59 -19.88 -8.88
CA TYR A 156 -4.43 -20.49 -9.51
C TYR A 156 -4.24 -21.90 -8.95
N GLY A 157 -4.11 -22.86 -9.86
CA GLY A 157 -3.97 -24.27 -9.54
C GLY A 157 -2.63 -24.60 -8.85
N PRO A 158 -2.55 -25.80 -8.24
CA PRO A 158 -1.42 -26.21 -7.42
C PRO A 158 -0.14 -26.29 -8.25
N GLY A 159 0.78 -25.35 -8.00
CA GLY A 159 2.12 -25.35 -8.54
C GLY A 159 2.95 -26.49 -7.93
N SER A 160 3.39 -27.38 -8.80
CA SER A 160 4.40 -28.43 -8.65
C SER A 160 5.38 -28.24 -7.49
N SER A 161 5.12 -28.93 -6.37
CA SER A 161 6.10 -29.16 -5.32
C SER A 161 7.28 -29.96 -5.87
N LEU A 162 8.44 -29.32 -6.01
CA LEU A 162 9.69 -30.02 -6.26
C LEU A 162 10.01 -30.90 -5.04
N ARG A 163 10.26 -32.17 -5.34
CA ARG A 163 10.35 -33.30 -4.42
C ARG A 163 11.52 -33.13 -3.42
N GLY A 164 11.23 -32.96 -2.14
CA GLY A 164 12.22 -33.17 -1.06
C GLY A 164 12.10 -32.30 0.19
N TYR A 165 11.33 -31.20 0.15
CA TYR A 165 11.17 -30.29 1.29
C TYR A 165 9.76 -30.40 1.91
N PRO A 166 9.63 -30.53 3.24
CA PRO A 166 8.33 -30.56 3.90
C PRO A 166 7.82 -29.12 4.08
N PHE A 167 7.45 -28.46 2.99
CA PHE A 167 6.34 -27.51 3.12
C PHE A 167 5.13 -28.40 3.41
N GLY A 168 4.62 -28.34 4.65
CA GLY A 168 3.36 -29.00 4.98
C GLY A 168 2.32 -28.62 3.92
N GLY A 169 1.40 -29.51 3.58
CA GLY A 169 0.40 -29.30 2.52
C GLY A 169 -0.63 -28.20 2.80
N GLY A 170 -0.20 -27.07 3.38
CA GLY A 170 -0.94 -25.85 3.59
C GLY A 170 -1.34 -25.26 2.25
N TYR A 171 -2.65 -25.29 2.03
CA TYR A 171 -3.34 -24.66 0.92
C TYR A 171 -3.15 -23.14 1.00
N ASP A 172 -3.58 -22.44 -0.05
CA ASP A 172 -3.72 -20.99 -0.13
C ASP A 172 -4.75 -20.42 0.89
N GLU A 173 -4.79 -20.90 2.14
CA GLU A 173 -5.66 -20.46 3.24
C GLU A 173 -4.86 -20.25 4.53
N GLY A 174 -3.60 -19.81 4.42
CA GLY A 174 -2.82 -19.34 5.56
C GLY A 174 -3.47 -18.14 6.25
N PRO A 175 -3.16 -17.88 7.53
CA PRO A 175 -3.69 -16.70 8.23
C PRO A 175 -3.36 -15.42 7.46
N GLU A 176 -4.36 -14.54 7.35
CA GLU A 176 -4.14 -13.17 6.89
C GLU A 176 -3.53 -12.37 8.02
N ILE A 177 -2.31 -11.87 7.82
CA ILE A 177 -1.63 -11.07 8.84
C ILE A 177 -1.96 -9.58 8.65
N GLY A 178 -2.56 -9.00 9.70
CA GLY A 178 -2.74 -7.56 9.87
C GLY A 178 -1.58 -6.92 10.66
N ALA A 179 -1.75 -5.70 11.16
CA ALA A 179 -0.70 -4.93 11.87
C ALA A 179 -0.19 -5.54 13.21
N ALA A 180 -0.54 -6.79 13.54
CA ALA A 180 -0.05 -7.53 14.69
C ALA A 180 0.91 -8.63 14.22
N SER A 181 2.05 -8.78 14.90
CA SER A 181 3.03 -9.85 14.64
C SER A 181 2.44 -11.20 15.06
N ASP A 182 1.78 -11.89 14.15
CA ASP A 182 1.27 -13.22 14.42
C ASP A 182 2.38 -14.27 14.28
N ARG A 183 2.41 -15.20 15.23
CA ARG A 183 3.31 -16.35 15.21
C ARG A 183 2.77 -17.37 14.20
N VAL A 184 3.60 -17.75 13.23
CA VAL A 184 3.28 -18.69 12.16
C VAL A 184 4.11 -19.95 12.34
N TRP A 185 3.53 -21.12 12.08
CA TRP A 185 4.31 -22.36 12.14
C TRP A 185 5.23 -22.49 10.92
N TYR A 186 6.40 -23.07 11.12
CA TYR A 186 7.25 -23.43 9.99
C TYR A 186 6.51 -24.36 9.01
N GLY A 187 6.66 -24.06 7.72
CA GLY A 187 5.98 -24.77 6.64
C GLY A 187 4.55 -24.30 6.35
N GLU A 188 3.95 -23.48 7.22
CA GLU A 188 2.73 -22.73 6.90
C GLU A 188 3.08 -21.47 6.10
N SER A 189 2.05 -20.87 5.50
CA SER A 189 2.16 -19.62 4.76
C SER A 189 1.43 -18.50 5.48
N VAL A 190 1.99 -17.29 5.41
CA VAL A 190 1.29 -16.04 5.71
C VAL A 190 0.76 -15.45 4.41
N ARG A 191 -0.46 -14.91 4.43
CA ARG A 191 -0.99 -14.05 3.37
C ARG A 191 -1.07 -12.60 3.81
N TYR A 192 -0.67 -11.70 2.93
CA TYR A 192 -0.88 -10.27 3.04
C TYR A 192 -2.08 -9.82 2.19
N ALA A 193 -2.66 -8.67 2.56
CA ALA A 193 -3.91 -8.16 1.99
C ALA A 193 -3.85 -7.85 0.48
N ASP A 194 -2.65 -7.65 -0.07
CA ASP A 194 -2.41 -7.38 -1.48
C ASP A 194 -2.22 -8.65 -2.33
N GLY A 195 -2.32 -9.83 -1.71
CA GLY A 195 -2.16 -11.13 -2.36
C GLY A 195 -0.75 -11.70 -2.30
N LEU A 196 0.21 -11.04 -1.66
CA LEU A 196 1.52 -11.63 -1.37
C LEU A 196 1.35 -12.80 -0.39
N VAL A 197 1.98 -13.94 -0.69
CA VAL A 197 2.02 -15.09 0.22
C VAL A 197 3.46 -15.51 0.44
N VAL A 198 3.86 -15.68 1.70
CA VAL A 198 5.24 -16.05 2.07
C VAL A 198 5.20 -17.27 2.99
N ALA A 199 6.10 -18.22 2.77
CA ALA A 199 6.29 -19.37 3.64
C ALA A 199 7.79 -19.59 3.90
N VAL A 200 8.10 -20.05 5.11
CA VAL A 200 9.47 -20.42 5.50
C VAL A 200 9.45 -21.85 5.98
N SER A 201 10.34 -22.69 5.43
CA SER A 201 10.49 -24.07 5.87
C SER A 201 11.01 -24.15 7.29
N ALA A 202 10.81 -25.29 7.95
CA ALA A 202 11.54 -25.59 9.18
C ALA A 202 13.06 -25.51 8.94
N PRO A 203 13.86 -25.08 9.95
CA PRO A 203 15.31 -25.16 9.89
C PRO A 203 15.76 -26.60 9.66
N GLN A 204 16.60 -26.79 8.64
CA GLN A 204 17.23 -28.09 8.38
C GLN A 204 18.72 -28.01 8.67
N PRO A 205 19.33 -29.01 9.33
CA PRO A 205 20.77 -29.06 9.48
C PRO A 205 21.47 -28.96 8.13
N TYR A 206 22.49 -28.12 8.06
CA TYR A 206 23.28 -27.90 6.86
C TYR A 206 24.77 -27.97 7.19
N THR A 207 25.55 -28.51 6.26
CA THR A 207 27.01 -28.52 6.36
C THR A 207 27.54 -27.61 5.27
N PRO A 208 28.08 -26.42 5.61
CA PRO A 208 28.64 -25.51 4.63
C PRO A 208 29.78 -26.16 3.87
N THR A 209 29.86 -25.87 2.56
CA THR A 209 30.91 -26.39 1.68
C THR A 209 32.26 -25.74 1.99
N GLU A 210 33.30 -26.19 1.29
CA GLU A 210 34.63 -25.55 1.37
C GLU A 210 34.65 -24.13 0.79
N ASP A 211 33.70 -23.79 -0.07
CA ASP A 211 33.56 -22.47 -0.70
C ASP A 211 32.72 -21.49 0.13
N ALA A 212 32.21 -21.93 1.29
CA ALA A 212 31.40 -21.10 2.17
C ALA A 212 32.23 -19.98 2.82
N THR A 213 31.68 -18.76 2.78
CA THR A 213 32.25 -17.59 3.46
C THR A 213 31.45 -17.22 4.70
N LYS A 214 32.09 -16.49 5.63
CA LYS A 214 31.52 -16.05 6.92
C LYS A 214 31.16 -17.18 7.90
N ARG A 215 31.98 -18.23 7.97
CA ARG A 215 31.90 -19.22 9.05
C ARG A 215 32.38 -18.56 10.35
N GLU A 216 31.50 -18.48 11.34
CA GLU A 216 31.84 -17.95 12.68
C GLU A 216 31.91 -19.09 13.69
N ASP A 217 32.99 -19.15 14.46
CA ASP A 217 33.23 -20.22 15.45
C ASP A 217 32.25 -20.14 16.64
N ASP A 218 31.71 -18.95 16.95
CA ASP A 218 30.76 -18.72 18.05
C ASP A 218 29.35 -19.26 17.76
N TYR A 219 29.09 -19.68 16.52
CA TYR A 219 27.84 -20.28 16.05
C TYR A 219 28.16 -21.66 15.46
N PRO A 220 28.22 -22.71 16.31
CA PRO A 220 28.81 -23.99 15.91
C PRO A 220 27.94 -24.79 14.94
N HIS A 221 26.68 -24.39 14.75
CA HIS A 221 25.73 -25.08 13.90
C HIS A 221 25.38 -24.24 12.68
N ALA A 222 25.08 -24.89 11.56
CA ALA A 222 24.52 -24.23 10.39
C ALA A 222 23.19 -24.88 10.03
N VAL A 223 22.22 -24.05 9.68
CA VAL A 223 20.91 -24.47 9.21
C VAL A 223 20.60 -23.84 7.86
N ARG A 224 19.86 -24.57 7.04
CA ARG A 224 19.28 -24.11 5.79
C ARG A 224 17.79 -23.87 5.99
N LEU A 225 17.32 -22.70 5.56
CA LEU A 225 15.93 -22.32 5.49
C LEU A 225 15.56 -22.20 4.01
N ARG A 226 14.40 -22.74 3.62
CA ARG A 226 13.83 -22.48 2.31
C ARG A 226 12.72 -21.47 2.43
N VAL A 227 12.80 -20.42 1.63
CA VAL A 227 11.76 -19.42 1.52
C VAL A 227 10.97 -19.71 0.26
N ARG A 228 9.64 -19.65 0.36
CA ARG A 228 8.74 -19.64 -0.79
C ARG A 228 7.96 -18.34 -0.80
N VAL A 229 7.97 -17.67 -1.94
CA VAL A 229 7.13 -16.49 -2.18
C VAL A 229 6.22 -16.77 -3.36
N THR A 230 4.92 -16.53 -3.16
CA THR A 230 3.91 -16.54 -4.22
C THR A 230 3.44 -15.10 -4.42
N ASN A 231 3.72 -14.54 -5.59
CA ASN A 231 3.41 -13.16 -5.92
C ASN A 231 1.99 -13.04 -6.49
N GLY A 232 1.00 -12.89 -5.61
CA GLY A 232 -0.37 -12.55 -6.01
C GLY A 232 -0.60 -11.05 -6.25
N THR A 233 0.43 -10.21 -6.12
CA THR A 233 0.30 -8.76 -6.14
C THR A 233 0.07 -8.20 -7.56
N GLY A 234 -0.10 -6.88 -7.67
CA GLY A 234 -0.23 -6.17 -8.93
C GLY A 234 1.11 -5.90 -9.66
N GLN A 235 2.26 -6.20 -9.05
CA GLN A 235 3.58 -5.82 -9.55
C GLN A 235 4.56 -7.00 -9.50
N GLU A 236 5.71 -6.86 -10.16
CA GLU A 236 6.84 -7.77 -9.98
C GLU A 236 7.48 -7.52 -8.62
N ILE A 237 8.04 -8.56 -8.01
CA ILE A 237 8.71 -8.48 -6.72
C ILE A 237 10.20 -8.71 -6.91
N ASP A 238 11.00 -7.89 -6.26
CA ASP A 238 12.43 -8.07 -6.08
C ASP A 238 12.68 -8.81 -4.73
N PRO A 239 13.14 -10.06 -4.75
CA PRO A 239 13.38 -10.84 -3.54
C PRO A 239 14.39 -10.23 -2.58
N ASP A 240 15.34 -9.41 -3.07
CA ASP A 240 16.36 -8.75 -2.23
C ASP A 240 15.72 -7.85 -1.16
N GLY A 241 14.49 -7.40 -1.36
CA GLY A 241 13.77 -6.61 -0.37
C GLY A 241 13.05 -7.44 0.71
N LEU A 242 13.16 -8.78 0.71
CA LEU A 242 12.57 -9.64 1.72
C LEU A 242 13.60 -9.90 2.83
N GLU A 243 13.48 -9.19 3.93
CA GLU A 243 14.42 -9.28 5.02
C GLU A 243 14.07 -10.44 5.96
N LEU A 244 15.04 -11.33 6.21
CA LEU A 244 14.94 -12.40 7.19
C LEU A 244 15.84 -12.10 8.38
N GLN A 245 15.27 -12.13 9.59
CA GLN A 245 15.96 -11.88 10.85
C GLN A 245 15.87 -13.12 11.78
N PRO A 246 16.68 -14.16 11.52
CA PRO A 246 16.74 -15.33 12.39
C PRO A 246 17.41 -15.01 13.73
N VAL A 247 16.78 -15.49 14.80
CA VAL A 247 17.31 -15.52 16.17
C VAL A 247 17.38 -16.96 16.64
N SER A 248 18.48 -17.34 17.29
CA SER A 248 18.71 -18.69 17.79
C SER A 248 19.31 -18.67 19.19
N GLY A 249 18.68 -19.36 20.16
CA GLY A 249 19.10 -19.34 21.56
C GLY A 249 19.17 -17.93 22.18
N GLY A 250 18.39 -16.99 21.64
CA GLY A 250 18.43 -15.56 22.01
C GLY A 250 19.54 -14.73 21.34
N LEU A 251 20.30 -15.30 20.40
CA LEU A 251 21.35 -14.61 19.63
C LEU A 251 20.94 -14.43 18.17
N VAL A 252 21.28 -13.30 17.56
CA VAL A 252 21.04 -13.07 16.14
C VAL A 252 21.92 -14.00 15.31
N ALA A 253 21.31 -14.81 14.45
CA ALA A 253 22.03 -15.74 13.60
C ALA A 253 22.80 -15.00 12.49
N ARG A 254 23.78 -15.69 11.88
CA ARG A 254 24.71 -15.09 10.92
C ARG A 254 24.54 -15.71 9.55
N THR A 255 24.30 -14.90 8.53
CA THR A 255 24.19 -15.40 7.15
C THR A 255 25.51 -16.00 6.68
N VAL A 256 25.42 -17.20 6.12
CA VAL A 256 26.52 -17.89 5.43
C VAL A 256 26.27 -17.74 3.93
N TYR A 257 27.30 -17.29 3.21
CA TYR A 257 27.25 -17.26 1.75
C TYR A 257 28.03 -18.45 1.24
N ASP A 258 27.32 -19.43 0.72
CA ASP A 258 27.86 -20.70 0.26
C ASP A 258 27.44 -20.93 -1.19
N TYR A 259 28.41 -21.01 -2.10
CA TYR A 259 28.13 -21.24 -3.51
C TYR A 259 28.04 -22.74 -3.77
N ALA A 260 26.84 -23.30 -3.58
CA ALA A 260 26.58 -24.73 -3.71
C ALA A 260 25.37 -25.03 -4.62
N PRO A 261 25.46 -24.74 -5.94
CA PRO A 261 24.31 -24.82 -6.86
C PRO A 261 23.74 -26.23 -7.06
N GLU A 262 24.50 -27.27 -6.68
CA GLU A 262 24.04 -28.66 -6.68
C GLU A 262 23.08 -28.96 -5.50
N VAL A 263 23.05 -28.12 -4.47
CA VAL A 263 22.37 -28.38 -3.18
C VAL A 263 21.45 -27.24 -2.75
N LEU A 264 21.80 -25.99 -3.05
CA LEU A 264 21.06 -24.79 -2.71
C LEU A 264 20.32 -24.26 -3.95
N LEU A 265 19.08 -23.82 -3.73
CA LEU A 265 18.35 -23.04 -4.72
C LEU A 265 18.78 -21.57 -4.64
N ASP A 266 19.21 -21.03 -5.78
CA ASP A 266 19.58 -19.62 -5.89
C ASP A 266 18.36 -18.71 -5.76
N GLU A 267 18.58 -17.54 -5.17
CA GLU A 267 17.62 -16.45 -5.14
C GLU A 267 17.40 -15.90 -6.55
N PRO A 268 16.15 -15.78 -7.03
CA PRO A 268 15.89 -15.24 -8.35
C PRO A 268 15.99 -13.71 -8.34
N ASP A 269 16.43 -13.12 -9.46
CA ASP A 269 16.48 -11.66 -9.59
C ASP A 269 15.08 -10.99 -9.49
N THR A 270 14.02 -11.72 -9.84
CA THR A 270 12.65 -11.17 -9.89
C THR A 270 11.61 -12.29 -9.80
N ILE A 271 10.50 -12.03 -9.12
CA ILE A 271 9.32 -12.88 -9.08
C ILE A 271 8.19 -12.19 -9.83
N ALA A 272 7.89 -12.72 -11.02
CA ALA A 272 6.81 -12.21 -11.86
C ALA A 272 5.44 -12.30 -11.19
N ARG A 273 4.51 -11.44 -11.63
CA ARG A 273 3.13 -11.48 -11.16
C ARG A 273 2.47 -12.83 -11.44
N GLY A 274 1.78 -13.36 -10.44
CA GLY A 274 1.03 -14.61 -10.49
C GLY A 274 1.92 -15.87 -10.49
N THR A 275 3.23 -15.73 -10.26
CA THR A 275 4.15 -16.87 -10.17
C THR A 275 4.60 -17.08 -8.73
N SER A 276 5.36 -18.16 -8.52
CA SER A 276 6.00 -18.45 -7.24
C SER A 276 7.47 -18.74 -7.47
N ALA A 277 8.30 -18.43 -6.48
CA ALA A 277 9.70 -18.82 -6.44
C ALA A 277 10.06 -19.39 -5.08
N GLU A 278 11.10 -20.23 -5.08
CA GLU A 278 11.71 -20.80 -3.88
C GLU A 278 13.23 -20.63 -3.96
N TRP A 279 13.84 -20.28 -2.85
CA TRP A 279 15.29 -20.21 -2.71
C TRP A 279 15.73 -20.61 -1.31
N ASP A 280 16.99 -21.01 -1.18
CA ASP A 280 17.58 -21.46 0.07
C ASP A 280 18.50 -20.39 0.65
N LEU A 281 18.38 -20.17 1.97
CA LEU A 281 19.25 -19.30 2.76
C LEU A 281 19.94 -20.13 3.84
N VAL A 282 21.21 -19.84 4.11
CA VAL A 282 21.99 -20.57 5.12
C VAL A 282 22.41 -19.62 6.24
N TYR A 283 22.23 -20.08 7.47
CA TYR A 283 22.62 -19.33 8.66
C TYR A 283 23.44 -20.18 9.61
N ASN A 284 24.48 -19.58 10.15
CA ASN A 284 25.17 -20.01 11.36
C ASN A 284 24.30 -19.66 12.57
N VAL A 285 23.94 -20.65 13.38
CA VAL A 285 23.03 -20.56 14.53
C VAL A 285 23.67 -21.11 15.80
N TYR A 286 23.18 -20.67 16.96
CA TYR A 286 23.72 -21.06 18.26
C TYR A 286 23.09 -22.36 18.76
N ASP A 287 21.77 -22.45 18.70
CA ASP A 287 20.95 -23.62 19.03
C ASP A 287 20.01 -23.93 17.86
N PRO A 288 20.23 -25.03 17.11
CA PRO A 288 19.41 -25.38 15.96
C PRO A 288 17.99 -25.84 16.33
N GLU A 289 17.73 -26.16 17.61
CA GLU A 289 16.40 -26.56 18.09
C GLU A 289 15.54 -25.34 18.50
N ASP A 290 16.18 -24.20 18.77
CA ASP A 290 15.54 -22.93 19.11
C ASP A 290 15.89 -21.89 18.06
N VAL A 291 15.23 -21.95 16.89
CA VAL A 291 15.34 -20.95 15.82
C VAL A 291 13.98 -20.30 15.61
N VAL A 292 13.96 -18.98 15.61
CA VAL A 292 12.79 -18.13 15.31
C VAL A 292 13.18 -17.19 14.17
N VAL A 293 12.31 -17.04 13.17
CA VAL A 293 12.60 -16.21 11.98
C VAL A 293 11.55 -15.12 11.85
N GLY A 294 11.97 -13.86 12.03
CA GLY A 294 11.18 -12.72 11.57
C GLY A 294 11.34 -12.55 10.06
N VAL A 295 10.24 -12.31 9.36
CA VAL A 295 10.21 -12.05 7.91
C VAL A 295 9.50 -10.73 7.66
N GLU A 296 10.18 -9.82 6.97
CA GLU A 296 9.69 -8.48 6.66
C GLU A 296 9.92 -8.14 5.18
N PRO A 297 8.86 -8.02 4.37
CA PRO A 297 8.98 -7.41 3.06
C PRO A 297 9.18 -5.88 3.20
N THR A 298 10.35 -5.38 2.85
CA THR A 298 10.79 -3.98 3.13
C THR A 298 10.36 -2.96 2.09
N TRP A 299 9.84 -3.40 0.94
CA TRP A 299 9.41 -2.52 -0.16
C TRP A 299 8.08 -1.79 0.11
N ALA A 300 7.37 -2.14 1.19
CA ALA A 300 6.21 -1.39 1.69
C ALA A 300 6.04 -1.58 3.21
N ASN A 301 4.95 -1.05 3.77
CA ASN A 301 4.63 -1.21 5.19
C ASN A 301 3.92 -2.54 5.45
N TYR A 302 4.63 -3.66 5.27
CA TYR A 302 4.13 -4.97 5.65
C TYR A 302 4.31 -5.21 7.16
N ALA A 303 3.44 -6.03 7.73
CA ALA A 303 3.63 -6.52 9.08
C ALA A 303 4.72 -7.60 9.09
N VAL A 304 5.47 -7.70 10.18
CA VAL A 304 6.48 -8.75 10.35
C VAL A 304 5.79 -10.06 10.70
N ALA A 305 6.02 -11.09 9.89
CA ALA A 305 5.60 -12.46 10.20
C ALA A 305 6.70 -13.17 11.00
N VAL A 306 6.33 -13.85 12.09
CA VAL A 306 7.31 -14.53 12.95
C VAL A 306 7.10 -16.04 12.88
N PHE A 307 8.04 -16.75 12.26
CA PHE A 307 8.00 -18.20 12.11
C PHE A 307 8.72 -18.92 13.26
N SER A 308 8.05 -19.88 13.89
CA SER A 308 8.65 -20.75 14.91
C SER A 308 7.90 -22.08 15.04
N TRP A 309 8.37 -22.96 15.92
CA TRP A 309 7.56 -24.04 16.50
C TRP A 309 6.70 -23.54 17.67
#